data_AF-H5Y8U5-F1
#
_entry.id   AF-H5Y8U5-F1
#
_cell.length_a   1.000
_cell.length_b   1.000
_cell.length_c   1.000
_cell.angle_alpha   90.00
_cell.angle_beta   90.00
_cell.angle_gamma   90.00
#
_symmetry.space_group_name_H-M   'P 1'
#
loop_
_entity.id
_entity.type
_entity.pdbx_description
1 polymer ?
#
loop_
_entity_poly.entity_id
_entity_poly.type
_entity_poly.pdbx_seq_one_letter_code
_entity_poly.pdbx_strand_id
1 'polypeptide(L)' 'MTNDTAVYVVGRVDPTTRSKEWAGRMGTRRTIARDGLTIDPASLAYCRHEWLNGSGYVDIERVREFPSMFTL' A
#
# COMPACT_ATOMS: atom_id res chain seq x y z
N MET A 1 6.29 -14.57 15.56
CA MET A 1 5.35 -14.00 14.56
C MET A 1 5.90 -12.65 14.20
N THR A 2 6.40 -12.53 12.96
CA THR A 2 7.03 -11.30 12.45
C THR A 2 5.99 -10.17 12.49
N ASN A 3 6.41 -8.95 12.86
CA ASN A 3 5.56 -7.75 12.94
C ASN A 3 5.14 -7.29 11.54
N ASP A 4 4.47 -8.17 10.80
CA ASP A 4 4.00 -7.91 9.45
C ASP A 4 2.69 -7.15 9.51
N THR A 5 2.59 -6.11 8.71
CA THR A 5 1.44 -5.23 8.60
C THR A 5 0.77 -5.45 7.24
N ALA A 6 -0.55 -5.62 7.26
CA ALA A 6 -1.34 -5.72 6.04
C ALA A 6 -1.32 -4.38 5.29
N VAL A 7 -0.96 -4.44 4.01
CA VAL A 7 -0.94 -3.31 3.09
C VAL A 7 -1.71 -3.65 1.83
N TYR A 8 -2.27 -2.60 1.23
CA TYR A 8 -3.18 -2.70 0.10
C TYR A 8 -2.71 -1.79 -1.02
N VAL A 9 -2.96 -2.22 -2.26
CA VAL A 9 -2.75 -1.39 -3.45
C VAL A 9 -3.70 -0.20 -3.36
N VAL A 10 -3.12 1.00 -3.43
CA VAL A 10 -3.87 2.24 -3.40
C VAL A 10 -4.45 2.51 -4.78
N GLY A 11 -5.77 2.55 -4.85
CA GLY A 11 -6.51 2.99 -6.03
C GLY A 11 -6.74 4.50 -6.01
N ARG A 12 -6.77 5.09 -7.21
CA ARG A 12 -7.41 6.37 -7.50
C ARG A 12 -8.53 6.12 -8.50
N VAL A 13 -9.60 6.89 -8.39
CA VAL A 13 -10.65 6.88 -9.40
C VAL A 13 -10.35 8.04 -10.34
N ASP A 14 -10.10 7.72 -11.60
CA ASP A 14 -9.95 8.77 -12.62
C ASP A 14 -11.30 9.50 -12.75
N PRO A 15 -11.35 10.83 -12.55
CA PRO A 15 -12.61 11.57 -12.55
C PRO A 15 -13.28 11.61 -13.92
N THR A 16 -12.52 11.39 -15.00
CA THR A 16 -13.00 11.49 -16.38
C THR A 16 -13.63 10.19 -16.87
N THR A 17 -12.94 9.07 -16.64
CA THR A 17 -13.30 7.73 -17.13
C THR A 17 -14.00 6.89 -16.07
N ARG A 18 -13.99 7.34 -14.80
CA ARG A 18 -14.43 6.58 -13.62
C ARG A 18 -13.68 5.26 -13.43
N SER A 19 -12.57 5.04 -14.13
CA SER A 19 -11.77 3.84 -14.00
C SER A 19 -10.97 3.87 -12.69
N LYS A 20 -10.72 2.69 -12.12
CA LYS A 20 -9.81 2.54 -11.00
C LYS A 20 -8.40 2.38 -11.55
N GLU A 21 -7.53 3.31 -11.19
CA GLU A 21 -6.13 3.29 -11.56
C GLU A 21 -5.25 3.04 -10.34
N TRP A 22 -4.13 2.36 -10.56
CA TRP A 22 -3.14 2.17 -9.50
C TRP A 22 -2.40 3.49 -9.23
N ALA A 23 -2.39 3.91 -7.96
CA ALA A 23 -1.75 5.16 -7.55
C ALA A 23 -0.23 5.02 -7.32
N GLY A 24 0.40 3.93 -7.76
CA GLY A 24 1.85 3.71 -7.64
C GLY A 24 2.36 3.45 -6.20
N ARG A 25 1.46 3.17 -5.25
CA ARG A 25 1.83 2.95 -3.84
C ARG A 25 0.95 1.92 -3.15
N MET A 26 1.45 1.39 -2.03
CA MET A 26 0.72 0.52 -1.11
C MET A 26 0.68 1.14 0.29
N GLY A 27 -0.38 0.89 1.05
CA GLY A 27 -0.50 1.42 2.41
C GLY A 27 -1.49 0.66 3.27
N THR A 28 -1.51 1.00 4.55
CA THR A 28 -2.47 0.39 5.48
C THR A 28 -3.89 0.85 5.16
N ARG A 29 -4.89 0.00 5.46
CA ARG A 29 -6.31 0.35 5.31
C ARG A 29 -6.65 1.69 5.99
N ARG A 30 -6.11 1.90 7.20
CA ARG A 30 -6.33 3.14 7.98
C ARG A 30 -5.79 4.37 7.24
N THR A 31 -4.57 4.29 6.73
CA THR A 31 -3.92 5.37 5.97
C THR A 31 -4.67 5.68 4.68
N ILE A 32 -5.10 4.65 3.95
CA ILE A 32 -5.84 4.83 2.69
C ILE A 32 -7.19 5.51 2.94
N ALA A 33 -7.93 5.06 3.96
CA ALA A 33 -9.20 5.67 4.34
C ALA A 33 -9.05 7.12 4.82
N ARG A 34 -8.02 7.40 5.63
CA ARG A 34 -7.70 8.77 6.09
C ARG A 34 -7.49 9.73 4.92
N ASP A 35 -6.81 9.27 3.88
CA ASP A 35 -6.48 10.09 2.71
C ASP A 35 -7.61 10.13 1.66
N GLY A 36 -8.78 9.53 1.94
CA GLY A 36 -9.92 9.51 1.02
C GLY A 36 -9.70 8.70 -0.25
N LEU A 37 -8.75 7.76 -0.23
CA LEU A 37 -8.37 6.94 -1.37
C LEU A 37 -9.10 5.60 -1.35
N THR A 38 -9.06 4.89 -2.49
CA THR A 38 -9.70 3.58 -2.60
C THR A 38 -8.67 2.48 -2.41
N ILE A 39 -9.14 1.33 -1.95
CA ILE A 39 -8.37 0.08 -1.92
C ILE A 39 -8.74 -0.71 -3.16
N ASP A 40 -7.75 -1.28 -3.84
CA ASP A 40 -8.03 -2.35 -4.79
C ASP A 40 -8.51 -3.59 -4.01
N PRO A 41 -9.74 -4.07 -4.24
CA PRO A 41 -10.35 -5.13 -3.43
C PRO A 41 -9.70 -6.50 -3.65
N ALA A 42 -8.96 -6.70 -4.74
CA ALA A 42 -8.21 -7.92 -5.00
C ALA A 42 -6.80 -7.88 -4.41
N SER A 43 -6.35 -6.72 -3.90
CA SER A 43 -5.03 -6.58 -3.29
C SER A 43 -5.00 -6.96 -1.81
N LEU A 44 -3.97 -7.71 -1.43
CA LEU A 44 -3.58 -7.89 -0.04
C LEU A 44 -2.12 -8.37 -0.02
N ALA A 45 -1.24 -7.53 0.49
CA ALA A 45 0.16 -7.88 0.73
C ALA A 45 0.52 -7.67 2.21
N TYR A 46 1.65 -8.24 2.62
CA TYR A 46 2.20 -8.06 3.95
C TYR A 46 3.62 -7.53 3.85
N CYS A 47 3.93 -6.53 4.66
CA CYS A 47 5.28 -6.00 4.79
C CYS A 47 5.65 -5.86 6.25
N ARG A 48 6.95 -5.83 6.56
CA ARG A 48 7.39 -5.51 7.92
C ARG A 48 6.88 -4.12 8.31
N HIS A 49 6.49 -3.95 9.57
CA HIS A 49 6.02 -2.66 10.09
C HIS A 49 7.06 -1.54 9.89
N GLU A 50 8.35 -1.87 10.01
CA GLU A 50 9.49 -0.96 9.81
C GLU A 50 9.64 -0.45 8.36
N TRP A 51 8.90 -1.03 7.41
CA TRP A 51 8.85 -0.58 6.02
C TRP A 51 7.74 0.43 5.76
N LEU A 52 6.94 0.77 6.77
CA LEU A 52 5.98 1.86 6.66
C LEU A 52 6.68 3.18 6.98
N ASN A 53 6.48 4.18 6.13
CA ASN A 53 6.86 5.55 6.47
C ASN A 53 5.94 6.11 7.57
N GLY A 54 6.28 7.30 8.10
CA GLY A 54 5.50 7.95 9.16
C GLY A 54 4.02 8.21 8.83
N SER A 55 3.65 8.16 7.54
CA SER A 55 2.27 8.31 7.08
C SER A 55 1.50 6.98 6.98
N GLY A 56 2.17 5.84 7.14
CA GLY A 56 1.60 4.49 7.04
C GLY A 56 1.47 3.94 5.61
N TYR A 57 2.25 4.49 4.68
CA TYR A 57 2.46 3.93 3.34
C TYR A 57 3.76 3.13 3.30
N VAL A 58 3.83 2.13 2.43
CA VAL A 58 5.06 1.38 2.18
C VAL A 58 6.12 2.32 1.63
N ASP A 59 7.28 2.34 2.28
CA ASP A 59 8.46 3.05 1.83
C ASP A 59 9.20 2.21 0.79
N ILE A 60 9.15 2.66 -0.47
CA ILE A 60 9.70 1.92 -1.62
C ILE A 60 11.22 1.82 -1.54
N GLU A 61 11.90 2.80 -0.96
CA GLU A 61 13.36 2.76 -0.82
C GLU A 61 13.75 1.64 0.14
N ARG A 62 12.99 1.47 1.22
CA ARG A 62 13.15 0.36 2.18
C ARG A 62 12.89 -1.01 1.54
N VAL A 63 11.88 -1.11 0.66
CA VAL A 63 11.59 -2.35 -0.08
C VAL A 63 12.71 -2.70 -1.05
N ARG A 64 13.32 -1.70 -1.71
CA ARG A 64 14.44 -1.89 -2.64
C ARG A 64 15.70 -2.38 -1.94
N GLU A 65 15.93 -1.97 -0.69
CA GLU A 65 17.03 -2.50 0.13
C GLU A 65 16.83 -3.98 0.50
N PHE A 66 15.58 -4.46 0.53
CA PHE A 66 15.23 -5.83 0.95
C PHE A 66 14.22 -6.51 0.01
N PRO A 67 14.59 -6.76 -1.26
CA PRO A 67 13.65 -7.20 -2.30
C PRO A 67 13.03 -8.58 -2.06
N SER A 68 13.64 -9.44 -1.25
CA SER A 68 13.22 -10.83 -1.01
C SER A 68 12.15 -11.03 0.06
N MET A 69 11.70 -9.96 0.74
CA MET A 69 10.72 -10.06 1.84
C MET A 69 9.39 -9.37 1.56
N PHE A 70 9.16 -8.86 0.36
CA PHE A 70 7.85 -8.35 -0.06
C PHE A 70 7.11 -9.46 -0.84
N THR A 71 6.04 -10.00 -0.29
CA THR A 71 5.17 -10.97 -0.97
C THR A 71 3.84 -10.30 -1.31
N LEU A 72 3.55 -10.22 -2.62
CA LEU A 72 2.32 -9.69 -3.20
C LEU A 72 1.23 -10.75 -3.28
#